data_AF-A0A415JSX0-F1
#
_entry.id   AF-A0A415JSX0-F1
#
_cell.length_a   1.000
_cell.length_b   1.000
_cell.length_c   1.000
_cell.angle_alpha   90.00
_cell.angle_beta   90.00
_cell.angle_gamma   90.00
#
_symmetry.space_group_name_H-M   'P 1'
#
loop_
_entity.id
_entity.type
_entity.pdbx_description
1 polymer ?
#
loop_
_entity_poly.entity_id
_entity_poly.type
_entity_poly.pdbx_seq_one_letter_code
_entity_poly.pdbx_strand_id
1 'polypeptide(L)'
;MLKLTLREGEYVNIGDNIRVVYAGGSGKNGRLMIDAPRDMNISRSNNDPNPEKRKDTYYPEPRISEEAQHEIKKIIWNERQKKAKSAKSETDKNA
;
A
#
# COMPACT_ATOMS: atom_id res chain seq x y z
N MET A 1 -9.93 3.60 17.56
CA MET A 1 -8.89 3.56 16.50
C MET A 1 -9.51 4.11 15.23
N LEU A 2 -8.95 5.18 14.67
CA LEU A 2 -9.44 5.77 13.41
C LEU A 2 -8.67 5.14 12.24
N LYS A 3 -9.38 4.53 11.29
CA LYS A 3 -8.78 3.95 10.07
C LYS A 3 -9.01 4.90 8.90
N LEU A 4 -7.93 5.32 8.25
CA LEU A 4 -7.94 6.23 7.10
C LEU A 4 -7.12 5.62 5.96
N THR A 5 -7.45 5.99 4.73
CA THR A 5 -6.67 5.66 3.53
C THR A 5 -6.07 6.94 2.99
N LEU A 6 -4.75 6.95 2.72
CA LEU A 6 -4.03 8.10 2.19
C LEU A 6 -3.37 7.74 0.86
N ARG A 7 -3.48 8.64 -0.12
CA ARG A 7 -2.69 8.62 -1.36
C ARG A 7 -1.35 9.29 -1.14
N GLU A 8 -0.38 8.98 -2.00
CA GLU A 8 0.95 9.59 -1.93
C GLU A 8 0.83 11.12 -2.01
N GLY A 9 1.43 11.82 -1.04
CA GLY A 9 1.33 13.27 -0.86
C GLY A 9 0.16 13.74 0.01
N GLU A 10 -0.82 12.89 0.32
CA GLU A 10 -1.88 13.23 1.28
C GLU A 10 -1.35 13.22 2.71
N TYR A 11 -2.00 14.00 3.58
CA TYR A 11 -1.60 14.16 4.96
C TYR A 11 -2.79 14.19 5.92
N VAL A 12 -2.51 13.92 7.18
CA VAL A 12 -3.43 14.04 8.30
C VAL A 12 -2.80 14.97 9.33
N ASN A 13 -3.56 15.94 9.80
CA ASN A 13 -3.17 16.78 10.94
C ASN A 13 -3.69 16.15 12.23
N ILE A 14 -2.86 16.16 13.28
CA ILE A 14 -3.23 15.71 14.62
C ILE A 14 -3.07 16.90 15.57
N GLY A 15 -4.20 17.46 16.01
CA GLY A 15 -4.22 18.75 16.68
C GLY A 15 -3.67 19.85 15.78
N ASP A 16 -3.08 20.89 16.38
CA ASP A 16 -2.64 22.08 15.66
C ASP A 16 -1.17 22.01 15.21
N ASN A 17 -0.37 21.14 15.82
CA ASN A 17 1.10 21.19 15.71
C ASN A 17 1.72 19.95 15.05
N ILE A 18 0.94 18.92 14.71
CA ILE A 18 1.47 17.69 14.13
C ILE A 18 0.86 17.46 12.76
N ARG A 19 1.70 17.21 11.77
CA ARG A 19 1.31 16.78 10.43
C ARG A 19 1.99 15.47 10.07
N VAL A 20 1.21 14.48 9.68
CA VAL A 20 1.69 13.21 9.17
C VAL A 20 1.39 13.13 7.68
N VAL A 21 2.42 13.12 6.85
CA VAL A 21 2.33 13.02 5.39
C VAL A 21 2.65 11.61 4.95
N TYR A 22 1.82 11.02 4.10
CA TYR A 22 2.13 9.76 3.45
C TYR A 22 3.05 10.01 2.25
N ALA A 23 4.32 9.66 2.39
CA ALA A 23 5.36 9.89 1.39
C ALA A 23 5.44 8.79 0.33
N GLY A 24 4.40 7.93 0.26
CA GLY A 24 4.40 6.75 -0.59
C GLY A 24 5.03 5.54 0.09
N GLY A 25 5.28 4.49 -0.69
CA GLY A 25 5.76 3.22 -0.16
C GLY A 25 5.91 2.17 -1.25
N SER A 26 6.55 1.06 -0.93
CA SER A 26 6.69 -0.07 -1.85
C SER A 26 6.40 -1.37 -1.13
N GLY A 27 5.59 -2.22 -1.77
CA GLY A 27 5.15 -3.49 -1.22
C GLY A 27 4.41 -3.28 0.11
N LYS A 28 4.96 -3.86 1.19
CA LYS A 28 4.36 -3.81 2.54
C LYS A 28 4.89 -2.68 3.41
N ASN A 29 5.82 -1.86 2.89
CA ASN A 29 6.46 -0.80 3.66
C ASN A 29 5.96 0.57 3.19
N GLY A 30 5.23 1.26 4.06
CA GLY A 30 4.87 2.67 3.88
C GLY A 30 5.95 3.59 4.43
N ARG A 31 6.15 4.75 3.79
CA ARG A 31 7.00 5.85 4.26
C ARG A 31 6.11 6.98 4.76
N LEU A 32 6.40 7.47 5.95
CA LEU A 32 5.71 8.59 6.57
C LEU A 32 6.71 9.72 6.81
N MET A 33 6.32 10.96 6.54
CA MET A 33 7.02 12.15 7.04
C MET A 33 6.17 12.74 8.16
N ILE A 34 6.80 13.03 9.29
CA ILE A 34 6.13 13.61 10.45
C ILE A 34 6.77 14.96 10.72
N ASP A 35 5.97 16.01 10.62
CA ASP A 35 6.31 17.35 11.08
C ASP A 35 5.66 17.56 12.45
N ALA A 36 6.49 17.80 13.46
CA ALA A 36 6.07 17.91 14.86
C ALA A 36 7.08 18.76 15.67
N PRO A 37 6.66 19.31 16.82
CA PRO A 37 7.54 20.04 17.72
C PRO A 37 8.73 19.21 18.21
N ARG A 38 9.88 19.85 18.42
CA ARG A 38 11.14 19.16 18.80
C ARG A 38 11.11 18.56 20.21
N ASP A 39 10.29 19.11 21.09
CA ASP A 39 10.06 18.65 22.46
C ASP A 39 9.16 17.40 22.52
N MET A 40 8.49 17.05 21.41
CA MET A 40 7.65 15.87 21.33
C MET A 40 8.47 14.62 20.97
N ASN A 41 8.39 13.60 21.83
CA ASN A 41 9.01 12.30 21.54
C ASN A 41 8.21 11.50 20.50
N ILE A 42 8.88 11.05 19.44
CA ILE A 42 8.30 10.18 18.40
C ILE A 42 9.08 8.86 18.40
N SER A 43 8.46 7.80 18.88
CA SER A 43 9.03 6.45 18.92
C SER A 43 8.34 5.52 17.93
N ARG A 44 9.08 4.52 17.44
CA ARG A 44 8.52 3.37 16.73
C ARG A 44 7.93 2.39 17.73
N SER A 45 6.91 1.61 17.34
CA SER A 45 6.24 0.64 18.21
C SER A 45 7.20 -0.34 18.90
N ASN A 46 8.24 -0.78 18.19
CA ASN A 46 9.26 -1.69 18.71
C ASN A 46 10.28 -1.04 19.66
N ASN A 47 10.31 0.29 19.75
CA ASN A 47 11.28 1.06 20.53
C ASN A 47 10.61 2.06 21.47
N ASP A 48 9.38 1.76 21.92
CA ASP A 48 8.73 2.58 22.94
C ASP A 48 9.49 2.42 24.27
N PRO A 49 9.88 3.52 24.94
CA PRO A 49 10.55 3.45 26.24
C PRO A 49 9.65 2.84 27.33
N ASN A 50 8.32 2.91 27.19
CA ASN A 50 7.40 2.23 28.09
C ASN A 50 7.07 0.82 27.55
N PRO A 51 7.50 -0.26 28.22
CA PRO A 51 7.25 -1.63 27.77
C PRO A 51 5.75 -1.99 27.70
N GLU A 52 4.89 -1.37 28.51
CA GLU A 52 3.43 -1.61 28.46
C GLU A 52 2.77 -1.01 27.21
N LYS A 53 3.44 -0.04 26.56
CA LYS A 53 2.95 0.63 25.34
C LYS A 53 3.48 0.00 24.06
N ARG A 54 4.44 -0.93 24.15
CA ARG A 54 4.95 -1.70 23.01
C ARG A 54 3.87 -2.63 22.48
N LYS A 55 3.03 -2.10 21.59
CA LYS A 55 1.98 -2.85 20.92
C LYS A 55 2.49 -3.28 19.54
N ASP A 56 2.86 -4.54 19.42
CA ASP A 56 3.13 -5.20 18.14
C ASP A 56 1.80 -5.55 17.46
N THR A 57 1.02 -4.54 17.08
CA THR A 57 -0.25 -4.77 16.40
C THR A 57 -0.14 -4.51 14.91
N TYR A 58 0.68 -5.33 14.27
CA TYR A 58 0.64 -5.47 12.82
C TYR A 58 -0.56 -6.35 12.44
N TYR A 59 -1.59 -5.75 11.85
CA TYR A 59 -2.74 -6.45 11.29
C TYR A 59 -2.55 -6.58 9.77
N PRO A 60 -1.94 -7.66 9.26
CA PRO A 60 -1.88 -7.88 7.83
C PRO A 60 -3.29 -8.03 7.28
N GLU A 61 -3.56 -7.41 6.14
CA GLU A 61 -4.79 -7.73 5.42
C GLU A 61 -4.81 -9.23 5.06
N PRO A 62 -5.98 -9.88 5.13
CA PRO A 62 -6.13 -11.26 4.71
C PRO A 62 -5.62 -11.41 3.29
N ARG A 63 -4.70 -12.35 3.06
CA ARG A 63 -4.27 -12.66 1.70
C ARG A 63 -5.47 -13.19 0.93
N ILE A 64 -5.55 -12.82 -0.35
CA ILE A 64 -6.46 -13.44 -1.31
C ILE A 64 -6.17 -14.95 -1.31
N SER A 65 -7.23 -15.78 -1.29
CA SER A 65 -7.08 -17.24 -1.30
C SER A 65 -6.25 -17.70 -2.50
N GLU A 66 -5.51 -18.80 -2.33
CA GLU A 66 -4.72 -19.38 -3.43
C GLU A 66 -5.59 -19.70 -4.65
N GLU A 67 -6.83 -20.13 -4.45
CA GLU A 67 -7.82 -20.35 -5.51
C GLU A 67 -8.12 -19.07 -6.30
N ALA A 68 -8.44 -17.98 -5.61
CA ALA A 68 -8.71 -16.70 -6.24
C ALA A 68 -7.48 -16.12 -6.95
N GLN A 69 -6.27 -16.33 -6.43
CA GLN A 69 -5.04 -15.96 -7.14
C GLN A 69 -4.85 -16.73 -8.46
N HIS A 70 -5.22 -18.02 -8.50
CA HIS A 70 -5.16 -18.83 -9.71
C HIS A 70 -6.19 -18.37 -10.76
N GLU A 71 -7.42 -18.05 -10.33
CA GLU A 71 -8.43 -17.50 -11.23
C GLU A 71 -8.00 -16.16 -11.84
N ILE A 72 -7.46 -15.24 -11.02
CA ILE A 72 -6.92 -13.96 -11.49
C ILE A 72 -5.80 -14.19 -12.52
N LYS A 73 -4.87 -15.11 -12.25
CA LYS A 73 -3.81 -15.46 -13.22
C LYS A 73 -4.40 -15.98 -14.54
N LYS A 74 -5.42 -16.82 -14.49
CA LYS A 74 -6.09 -17.38 -15.69
C LYS A 74 -6.77 -16.28 -16.50
N ILE A 75 -7.46 -15.34 -15.84
CA ILE A 75 -8.09 -14.18 -16.50
C ILE A 75 -7.02 -13.34 -17.21
N ILE A 76 -5.93 -12.98 -16.51
CA ILE A 76 -4.83 -12.19 -17.08
C ILE A 76 -4.19 -12.90 -18.28
N TRP A 77 -3.99 -14.23 -18.19
CA TRP A 77 -3.44 -15.00 -19.29
C TRP A 77 -4.36 -15.01 -20.52
N ASN A 78 -5.66 -15.24 -20.33
CA ASN A 78 -6.65 -15.22 -21.40
C ASN A 78 -6.74 -13.85 -22.10
N GLU A 79 -6.72 -12.76 -21.33
CA GLU A 79 -6.66 -11.38 -21.81
C GLU A 79 -5.42 -11.15 -22.70
N ARG A 80 -4.24 -11.59 -22.24
CA ARG A 80 -2.99 -11.50 -23.03
C ARG A 80 -3.08 -12.26 -24.34
N GLN A 81 -3.66 -13.46 -24.34
CA GLN A 81 -3.84 -14.26 -25.55
C GLN A 81 -4.81 -13.62 -26.54
N LYS A 82 -5.92 -13.05 -26.06
CA LYS A 82 -6.87 -12.33 -26.91
C LYS A 82 -6.22 -11.12 -27.58
N LYS A 83 -5.48 -10.30 -26.82
CA LYS A 83 -4.73 -9.16 -27.38
C LYS A 83 -3.66 -9.58 -28.39
N ALA A 84 -2.95 -10.68 -28.14
CA ALA A 84 -1.96 -11.19 -29.07
C ALA A 84 -2.60 -11.71 -30.38
N LYS A 85 -3.78 -12.33 -30.31
CA LYS A 85 -4.53 -12.77 -31.49
C LYS A 85 -5.09 -11.60 -32.29
N SER A 86 -5.65 -10.58 -31.63
CA SER A 86 -6.15 -9.39 -32.33
C SER A 86 -5.01 -8.63 -33.02
N ALA A 87 -3.86 -8.48 -32.37
CA ALA A 87 -2.69 -7.83 -32.95
C ALA A 87 -2.17 -8.57 -34.20
N LYS A 88 -2.10 -9.91 -34.17
CA LYS A 88 -1.70 -10.70 -35.35
C LYS A 88 -2.67 -10.54 -36.52
N SER A 89 -3.97 -10.52 -36.25
CA SER A 89 -5.00 -10.36 -37.28
C SER A 89 -5.05 -8.98 -37.94
N GLU A 90 -4.45 -7.95 -37.33
CA GLU A 90 -4.30 -6.61 -37.94
C GLU A 90 -3.04 -6.52 -38.82
N THR A 91 -1.95 -7.20 -38.48
CA THR A 91 -0.75 -7.27 -39.33
C THR A 91 -0.99 -8.06 -40.63
N ASP A 92 -1.77 -9.14 -40.59
CA ASP A 92 -2.06 -9.96 -41.78
C ASP A 92 -3.08 -9.32 -42.74
N LYS A 93 -3.78 -8.26 -42.31
CA LYS A 93 -4.71 -7.49 -43.18
C LYS A 93 -4.05 -6.30 -43.87
N ASN A 94 -2.88 -5.89 -43.42
CA ASN A 94 -2.12 -4.73 -43.92
C ASN A 94 -0.85 -5.13 -44.69
N ALA A 95 -0.67 -6.42 -44.98
CA ALA A 95 0.37 -6.97 -45.85
C ALA A 95 -0.26 -7.51 -47.14
#